data_AF-A0A5C1E7B4-F1
#
_entry.id   AF-A0A5C1E7B4-F1
#
_cell.length_a   1.000
_cell.length_b   1.000
_cell.length_c   1.000
_cell.angle_alpha   90.00
_cell.angle_beta   90.00
_cell.angle_gamma   90.00
#
_symmetry.space_group_name_H-M   'P 1'
#
loop_
_entity.id
_entity.type
_entity.pdbx_description
1 polymer ?
#
loop_
_entity_poly.entity_id
_entity_poly.type
_entity_poly.pdbx_seq_one_letter_code
_entity_poly.pdbx_strand_id
1 'polypeptide(L)'
;MARATRRALVAPVRKPKADPDGVRLAVMPWKIDAVFAPLERVLSRIDIDGTVDTAKGRPVFREDSRGGWYEVAEALQGIIDFHRIAAGRFGWGIDLAPLERLHRKLDLDSPLLENDLASARVCIDTLKRHATTLTLGQAKGLLRDAKIGWELEKITEATA
;
A
#
# COMPACT_ATOMS: atom_id res chain seq x y z
N MET A 1 56.84 -20.37 39.49
CA MET A 1 55.40 -20.43 39.82
C MET A 1 54.60 -20.31 38.53
N ALA A 2 53.92 -21.37 38.09
CA ALA A 2 53.16 -21.38 36.83
C ALA A 2 51.76 -20.79 37.06
N ARG A 3 51.36 -19.85 36.20
CA ARG A 3 50.07 -19.13 36.29
C ARG A 3 49.00 -19.95 35.57
N ALA A 4 47.94 -20.33 36.28
CA ALA A 4 46.82 -21.08 35.71
C ALA A 4 45.94 -20.17 34.85
N THR A 5 45.82 -20.49 33.55
CA THR A 5 44.95 -19.76 32.62
C THR A 5 43.58 -20.45 32.58
N ARG A 6 42.54 -19.79 33.11
CA ARG A 6 41.16 -20.28 32.99
C ARG A 6 40.69 -20.12 31.54
N ARG A 7 40.26 -21.22 30.92
CA ARG A 7 39.59 -21.25 29.62
C ARG A 7 38.08 -21.32 29.84
N ALA A 8 37.32 -20.38 29.28
CA ALA A 8 35.87 -20.46 29.28
C ALA A 8 35.40 -21.61 28.37
N LEU A 9 34.57 -22.51 28.92
CA LEU A 9 34.06 -23.72 28.25
C LEU A 9 32.67 -23.55 27.62
N VAL A 10 32.07 -22.35 27.71
CA VAL A 10 30.71 -22.11 27.23
C VAL A 10 30.71 -20.93 26.26
N ALA A 11 30.38 -21.23 25.00
CA ALA A 11 30.13 -20.20 24.00
C ALA A 11 28.87 -19.39 24.39
N PRO A 12 28.84 -18.06 24.18
CA PRO A 12 27.65 -17.27 24.46
C PRO A 12 26.49 -17.76 23.59
N VAL A 13 25.33 -18.01 24.19
CA VAL A 13 24.08 -18.26 23.47
C VAL A 13 23.77 -17.01 22.64
N ARG A 14 23.97 -17.09 21.32
CA ARG A 14 23.58 -16.01 20.40
C ARG A 14 22.06 -15.88 20.47
N LYS A 15 21.56 -14.77 21.01
CA LYS A 15 20.13 -14.42 20.90
C LYS A 15 19.79 -14.41 19.40
N PRO A 16 18.69 -15.06 18.97
CA PRO A 16 18.27 -14.98 17.58
C PRO A 16 18.07 -13.51 17.19
N LYS A 17 18.64 -13.12 16.05
CA LYS A 17 18.43 -11.78 15.48
C LYS A 17 16.93 -11.67 15.18
N ALA A 18 16.26 -10.68 15.76
CA ALA A 18 14.85 -10.44 15.50
C ALA A 18 14.64 -10.28 13.98
N ASP A 19 13.76 -11.11 13.41
CA ASP A 19 13.41 -11.01 12.00
C ASP A 19 12.47 -9.82 11.80
N PRO A 20 12.91 -8.73 11.13
CA PRO A 20 12.07 -7.57 10.91
C PRO A 20 10.86 -7.86 10.03
N ASP A 21 10.88 -8.93 9.22
CA ASP A 21 9.80 -9.28 8.29
C ASP A 21 8.64 -10.01 8.97
N GLY A 22 8.86 -10.56 10.17
CA GLY A 22 7.81 -11.16 11.00
C GLY A 22 6.95 -10.13 11.77
N VAL A 23 7.35 -8.85 11.79
CA VAL A 23 6.65 -7.82 12.54
C VAL A 23 5.32 -7.46 11.86
N ARG A 24 4.22 -7.46 12.63
CA ARG A 24 2.88 -7.10 12.13
C ARG A 24 2.81 -5.62 11.78
N LEU A 25 2.10 -5.28 10.70
CA LEU A 25 1.85 -3.89 10.33
C LEU A 25 1.01 -3.15 11.38
N ALA A 26 0.21 -3.85 12.18
CA ALA A 26 -0.52 -3.28 13.33
C ALA A 26 0.37 -2.49 14.31
N VAL A 27 1.64 -2.88 14.50
CA VAL A 27 2.57 -2.15 15.39
C VAL A 27 3.37 -1.06 14.66
N MET A 28 3.15 -0.91 13.35
CA MET A 28 3.75 0.11 12.50
C MET A 28 2.67 0.88 11.72
N PRO A 29 1.68 1.51 12.39
CA PRO A 29 0.56 2.18 11.73
C PRO A 29 1.02 3.27 10.76
N TRP A 30 2.12 3.97 11.06
CA TRP A 30 2.73 4.97 10.18
C TRP A 30 3.13 4.43 8.79
N LYS A 31 3.37 3.11 8.64
CA LYS A 31 3.62 2.50 7.32
C LYS A 31 2.35 2.33 6.51
N ILE A 32 1.22 2.05 7.16
CA ILE A 32 -0.09 1.99 6.51
C ILE A 32 -0.50 3.41 6.12
N ASP A 33 -0.40 4.34 7.07
CA ASP A 33 -0.75 5.74 6.83
C ASP A 33 0.10 6.38 5.74
N ALA A 34 1.39 6.05 5.63
CA ALA A 34 2.24 6.55 4.55
C ALA A 34 1.72 6.18 3.14
N VAL A 35 0.98 5.08 3.01
CA VAL A 35 0.38 4.64 1.73
C VAL A 35 -0.96 5.33 1.48
N PHE A 36 -1.82 5.41 2.50
CA PHE A 36 -3.20 5.89 2.33
C PHE A 36 -3.37 7.40 2.52
N ALA A 37 -2.55 8.05 3.35
CA ALA A 37 -2.70 9.48 3.66
C ALA A 37 -2.65 10.39 2.43
N PRO A 38 -1.79 10.17 1.43
CA PRO A 38 -1.81 10.99 0.22
C PRO A 38 -3.13 10.90 -0.54
N LEU A 39 -3.72 9.70 -0.63
CA LEU A 39 -5.01 9.47 -1.29
C LEU A 39 -6.17 10.08 -0.48
N GLU A 40 -6.16 9.91 0.84
CA GLU A 40 -7.15 10.52 1.74
C GLU A 40 -7.13 12.05 1.64
N ARG A 41 -5.96 12.67 1.47
CA ARG A 41 -5.84 14.12 1.22
C ARG A 41 -6.44 14.55 -0.11
N VAL A 42 -6.20 13.79 -1.19
CA VAL A 42 -6.82 14.05 -2.50
C VAL A 42 -8.35 13.98 -2.38
N LEU A 43 -8.87 12.91 -1.77
CA LEU A 43 -10.31 12.75 -1.54
C LEU A 43 -10.89 13.87 -0.66
N SER A 44 -10.14 14.34 0.34
CA SER A 44 -10.55 15.46 1.19
C SER A 44 -10.61 16.77 0.43
N ARG A 45 -9.64 17.03 -0.45
CA ARG A 45 -9.62 18.26 -1.26
C ARG A 45 -10.77 18.31 -2.26
N ILE A 46 -11.02 17.20 -2.97
CA ILE A 46 -12.17 17.08 -3.89
C ILE A 46 -13.48 17.34 -3.14
N ASP A 47 -13.62 16.80 -1.93
CA ASP A 47 -14.83 16.94 -1.11
C ASP A 47 -15.04 18.36 -0.57
N ILE A 48 -13.95 19.06 -0.21
CA ILE A 48 -14.01 20.40 0.38
C ILE A 48 -14.24 21.49 -0.68
N ASP A 49 -13.48 21.47 -1.77
CA ASP A 49 -13.46 22.56 -2.74
C ASP A 49 -13.51 22.10 -4.20
N GLY A 50 -13.64 20.80 -4.46
CA GLY A 50 -13.72 20.24 -5.81
C GLY A 50 -12.41 20.30 -6.58
N THR A 51 -11.26 20.53 -5.93
CA THR A 51 -9.97 20.67 -6.61
C THR A 51 -9.03 19.49 -6.41
N VAL A 52 -8.14 19.30 -7.38
CA VAL A 52 -6.98 18.38 -7.33
C VAL A 52 -5.78 19.05 -7.96
N ASP A 53 -4.57 18.66 -7.56
CA ASP A 53 -3.39 19.02 -8.33
C ASP A 53 -3.38 18.19 -9.61
N THR A 54 -2.97 18.80 -10.73
CA THR A 54 -2.94 18.12 -12.03
C THR A 54 -1.59 18.27 -12.71
N ALA A 55 -1.12 17.22 -13.37
CA ALA A 55 0.02 17.29 -14.28
C ALA A 55 -0.41 16.71 -15.63
N LYS A 56 -0.20 17.47 -16.72
CA LYS A 56 -0.64 17.10 -18.08
C LYS A 56 -2.15 16.71 -18.15
N GLY A 57 -2.99 17.40 -17.38
CA GLY A 57 -4.44 17.14 -17.32
C GLY A 57 -4.85 15.92 -16.50
N ARG A 58 -3.90 15.22 -15.85
CA ARG A 58 -4.19 14.03 -15.02
C ARG A 58 -4.08 14.41 -13.54
N PRO A 59 -5.00 13.95 -12.67
CA PRO A 59 -4.91 14.18 -11.22
C PRO A 59 -3.63 13.57 -10.63
N VAL A 60 -2.89 14.34 -9.85
CA VAL A 60 -1.65 13.92 -9.21
C VAL A 60 -1.63 14.29 -7.72
N PHE A 61 -0.79 13.59 -6.97
CA PHE A 61 -0.45 13.95 -5.59
C PHE A 61 1.03 13.79 -5.33
N ARG A 62 1.50 14.44 -4.26
CA ARG A 62 2.88 14.33 -3.79
C ARG A 62 2.97 13.30 -2.66
N GLU A 63 3.90 12.35 -2.80
CA GLU A 63 4.26 11.44 -1.72
C GLU A 63 5.33 12.09 -0.82
N ASP A 64 5.01 12.29 0.45
CA ASP A 64 5.89 12.99 1.39
C ASP A 64 7.18 12.20 1.71
N SER A 65 7.11 10.87 1.64
CA SER A 65 8.18 9.96 2.06
C SER A 65 9.39 9.94 1.10
N ARG A 66 9.13 9.98 -0.21
CA ARG A 66 10.16 9.86 -1.26
C ARG A 66 10.25 11.08 -2.16
N GLY A 67 9.36 12.05 -2.00
CA GLY A 67 9.39 13.31 -2.74
C GLY A 67 8.93 13.22 -4.19
N GLY A 68 8.21 12.16 -4.58
CA GLY A 68 7.71 11.96 -5.94
C GLY A 68 6.30 12.52 -6.16
N TRP A 69 6.00 12.85 -7.42
CA TRP A 69 4.64 13.08 -7.90
C TRP A 69 4.11 11.80 -8.52
N TYR A 70 2.88 11.45 -8.16
CA TYR A 70 2.22 10.22 -8.60
C TYR A 70 0.83 10.55 -9.14
N GLU A 71 0.45 9.86 -10.21
CA GLU A 71 -0.91 9.92 -10.73
C GLU A 71 -1.88 9.21 -9.79
N VAL A 72 -3.01 9.84 -9.50
CA VAL A 72 -3.99 9.33 -8.52
C VAL A 72 -4.59 8.01 -9.01
N ALA A 73 -4.93 7.93 -10.30
CA ALA A 73 -5.50 6.72 -10.90
C ALA A 73 -4.54 5.53 -10.80
N GLU A 74 -3.28 5.70 -11.21
CA GLU A 74 -2.25 4.66 -11.12
C GLU A 74 -2.01 4.20 -9.67
N ALA A 75 -1.99 5.13 -8.71
CA ALA A 75 -1.84 4.78 -7.30
C ALA A 75 -3.02 3.97 -6.77
N LEU A 76 -4.25 4.33 -7.17
CA LEU A 76 -5.47 3.58 -6.84
C LEU A 76 -5.41 2.16 -7.41
N GLN A 77 -5.01 2.02 -8.67
CA GLN A 77 -4.86 0.72 -9.33
C GLN A 77 -3.89 -0.17 -8.55
N GLY A 78 -2.72 0.34 -8.17
CA GLY A 78 -1.75 -0.40 -7.36
C GLY A 78 -2.29 -0.84 -5.98
N ILE A 79 -3.12 0.00 -5.32
CA ILE A 79 -3.78 -0.36 -4.06
C ILE A 79 -4.83 -1.45 -4.28
N ILE A 80 -5.62 -1.36 -5.36
CA ILE A 80 -6.64 -2.34 -5.73
C ILE A 80 -5.98 -3.70 -5.98
N ASP A 81 -4.93 -3.75 -6.80
CA ASP A 81 -4.24 -5.00 -7.14
C ASP A 81 -3.58 -5.64 -5.92
N PHE A 82 -2.93 -4.84 -5.07
CA PHE A 82 -2.37 -5.33 -3.82
C PHE A 82 -3.44 -6.02 -2.96
N HIS A 83 -4.59 -5.37 -2.76
CA HIS A 83 -5.65 -5.91 -1.91
C HIS A 83 -6.41 -7.05 -2.56
N ARG A 84 -6.51 -7.08 -3.89
CA ARG A 84 -7.08 -8.21 -4.65
C ARG A 84 -6.24 -9.47 -4.47
N ILE A 85 -4.91 -9.36 -4.61
CA ILE A 85 -3.99 -10.47 -4.37
C ILE A 85 -4.03 -10.90 -2.90
N ALA A 86 -4.05 -9.93 -1.96
CA ALA A 86 -4.15 -10.22 -0.54
C ALA A 86 -5.45 -10.94 -0.18
N ALA A 87 -6.59 -10.50 -0.73
CA ALA A 87 -7.88 -11.13 -0.53
C ALA A 87 -7.88 -12.58 -1.02
N GLY A 88 -7.31 -12.85 -2.19
CA GLY A 88 -7.15 -14.21 -2.71
C GLY A 88 -6.22 -15.08 -1.85
N ARG A 89 -5.09 -14.53 -1.37
CA ARG A 89 -4.10 -15.28 -0.58
C ARG A 89 -4.55 -15.56 0.85
N PHE A 90 -5.28 -14.63 1.47
CA PHE A 90 -5.68 -14.71 2.89
C PHE A 90 -7.17 -14.95 3.11
N GLY A 91 -7.96 -15.13 2.04
CA GLY A 91 -9.39 -15.39 2.10
C GLY A 91 -10.22 -14.23 2.62
N TRP A 92 -9.82 -12.97 2.34
CA TRP A 92 -10.59 -11.81 2.79
C TRP A 92 -11.80 -11.54 1.91
N GLY A 93 -12.97 -11.38 2.53
CA GLY A 93 -14.20 -10.94 1.85
C GLY A 93 -14.25 -9.42 1.69
N ILE A 94 -13.37 -8.87 0.85
CA ILE A 94 -13.28 -7.42 0.61
C ILE A 94 -14.03 -7.04 -0.66
N ASP A 95 -14.90 -6.03 -0.57
CA ASP A 95 -15.47 -5.36 -1.73
C ASP A 95 -14.56 -4.22 -2.20
N LEU A 96 -13.94 -4.40 -3.37
CA LEU A 96 -13.08 -3.41 -4.03
C LEU A 96 -13.83 -2.54 -5.03
N ALA A 97 -15.11 -2.83 -5.33
CA ALA A 97 -15.88 -2.13 -6.34
C ALA A 97 -15.95 -0.60 -6.13
N PRO A 98 -16.01 -0.05 -4.89
CA PRO A 98 -15.97 1.40 -4.69
C PRO A 98 -14.69 2.06 -5.21
N LEU A 99 -13.52 1.45 -4.97
CA LEU A 99 -12.25 1.98 -5.45
C LEU A 99 -12.06 1.76 -6.95
N GLU A 100 -12.55 0.64 -7.49
CA GLU A 100 -12.54 0.41 -8.94
C GLU A 100 -13.38 1.44 -9.69
N ARG A 101 -14.55 1.83 -9.16
CA ARG A 101 -15.37 2.90 -9.73
C ARG A 101 -14.66 4.25 -9.66
N LEU A 102 -14.07 4.58 -8.52
CA LEU A 102 -13.30 5.82 -8.36
C LEU A 102 -12.12 5.88 -9.34
N HIS A 103 -11.36 4.80 -9.44
CA HIS A 103 -10.26 4.66 -10.40
C HIS A 103 -10.72 4.95 -11.83
N ARG A 104 -11.77 4.26 -12.31
CA ARG A 104 -12.29 4.47 -13.66
C ARG A 104 -12.77 5.89 -13.90
N LYS A 105 -13.42 6.52 -12.93
CA LYS A 105 -13.89 7.90 -13.07
C LYS A 105 -12.72 8.88 -13.19
N LEU A 106 -11.67 8.70 -12.41
CA LEU A 106 -10.47 9.52 -12.48
C LEU A 106 -9.68 9.29 -13.78
N ASP A 107 -9.61 8.06 -14.24
CA ASP A 107 -8.90 7.71 -15.48
C ASP A 107 -9.61 8.22 -16.74
N LEU A 108 -10.95 8.15 -16.75
CA LEU A 108 -11.80 8.61 -17.86
C LEU A 108 -12.24 10.08 -17.75
N ASP A 109 -11.63 10.86 -16.86
CA ASP A 109 -11.98 12.27 -16.59
C ASP A 109 -13.50 12.50 -16.39
N SER A 110 -14.15 11.54 -15.72
CA SER A 110 -15.58 11.54 -15.47
C SER A 110 -15.93 12.29 -14.19
N PRO A 111 -17.09 12.96 -14.12
CA PRO A 111 -17.52 13.65 -12.90
C PRO A 111 -17.60 12.72 -11.68
N LEU A 112 -17.01 13.18 -10.57
CA LEU A 112 -17.11 12.54 -9.27
C LEU A 112 -18.33 13.07 -8.50
N LEU A 113 -19.08 12.17 -7.89
CA LEU A 113 -20.21 12.48 -7.03
C LEU A 113 -19.79 12.27 -5.57
N GLU A 114 -20.48 12.94 -4.65
CA GLU A 114 -20.26 12.81 -3.20
C GLU A 114 -20.32 11.34 -2.74
N ASN A 115 -21.26 10.56 -3.28
CA ASN A 115 -21.39 9.14 -2.97
C ASN A 115 -20.18 8.29 -3.41
N ASP A 116 -19.47 8.69 -4.47
CA ASP A 116 -18.24 8.01 -4.88
C ASP A 116 -17.14 8.22 -3.83
N LEU A 117 -16.99 9.45 -3.36
CA LEU A 117 -15.99 9.82 -2.34
C LEU A 117 -16.30 9.14 -1.00
N ALA A 118 -17.56 9.17 -0.57
CA ALA A 118 -18.00 8.51 0.66
C ALA A 118 -17.76 7.00 0.62
N SER A 119 -18.15 6.34 -0.48
CA SER A 119 -17.95 4.89 -0.66
C SER A 119 -16.46 4.53 -0.72
N ALA A 120 -15.63 5.35 -1.36
CA ALA A 120 -14.20 5.15 -1.43
C ALA A 120 -13.53 5.24 -0.05
N ARG A 121 -13.92 6.22 0.77
CA ARG A 121 -13.41 6.36 2.15
C ARG A 121 -13.71 5.14 3.02
N VAL A 122 -14.96 4.66 2.99
CA VAL A 122 -15.36 3.44 3.73
C VAL A 122 -14.57 2.22 3.26
N CYS A 123 -14.33 2.11 1.94
CA CYS A 123 -13.49 1.05 1.39
C CYS A 123 -12.04 1.18 1.92
N ILE A 124 -11.42 2.36 1.83
CA ILE A 124 -10.06 2.62 2.35
C ILE A 124 -9.93 2.23 3.82
N ASP A 125 -10.87 2.61 4.68
CA ASP A 125 -10.85 2.25 6.10
C ASP A 125 -10.93 0.73 6.32
N THR A 126 -11.65 0.02 5.46
CA THR A 126 -11.73 -1.43 5.47
C THR A 126 -10.38 -2.04 5.04
N LEU A 127 -9.76 -1.52 3.99
CA LEU A 127 -8.44 -1.95 3.52
C LEU A 127 -7.36 -1.73 4.59
N LYS A 128 -7.34 -0.55 5.24
CA LYS A 128 -6.41 -0.24 6.34
C LYS A 128 -6.54 -1.26 7.46
N ARG A 129 -7.77 -1.61 7.87
CA ARG A 129 -8.04 -2.63 8.90
C ARG A 129 -7.47 -3.99 8.51
N HIS A 130 -7.68 -4.45 7.28
CA HIS A 130 -7.11 -5.71 6.80
C HIS A 130 -5.58 -5.68 6.73
N ALA A 131 -5.00 -4.57 6.27
CA ALA A 131 -3.54 -4.39 6.19
C ALA A 131 -2.86 -4.54 7.56
N THR A 132 -3.50 -4.12 8.67
CA THR A 132 -2.94 -4.30 10.03
C THR A 132 -2.66 -5.77 10.36
N THR A 133 -3.38 -6.70 9.74
CA THR A 133 -3.24 -8.12 10.04
C THR A 133 -2.00 -8.74 9.40
N LEU A 134 -1.44 -8.12 8.36
CA LEU A 134 -0.26 -8.60 7.63
C LEU A 134 1.02 -8.38 8.43
N THR A 135 2.03 -9.21 8.17
CA THR A 135 3.40 -8.90 8.53
C THR A 135 4.09 -8.04 7.47
N LEU A 136 5.19 -7.39 7.83
CA LEU A 136 6.00 -6.61 6.90
C LEU A 136 6.50 -7.47 5.73
N GLY A 137 6.91 -8.71 5.99
CA GLY A 137 7.33 -9.66 4.97
C GLY A 137 6.20 -10.03 4.00
N GLN A 138 5.00 -10.29 4.54
CA GLN A 138 3.82 -10.58 3.71
C GLN A 138 3.45 -9.38 2.82
N ALA A 139 3.45 -8.17 3.37
CA ALA A 139 3.17 -6.96 2.60
C ALA A 139 4.22 -6.71 1.50
N LYS A 140 5.51 -6.93 1.78
CA LYS A 140 6.57 -6.85 0.75
C LYS A 140 6.38 -7.89 -0.36
N GLY A 141 6.00 -9.11 0.00
CA GLY A 141 5.70 -10.18 -0.97
C GLY A 141 4.54 -9.79 -1.89
N LEU A 142 3.42 -9.34 -1.30
CA LEU A 142 2.27 -8.86 -2.05
C LEU A 142 2.59 -7.67 -2.98
N LEU A 143 3.39 -6.70 -2.51
CA LEU A 143 3.82 -5.57 -3.34
C LEU A 143 4.65 -6.02 -4.55
N ARG A 144 5.48 -7.06 -4.39
CA ARG A 144 6.22 -7.64 -5.51
C ARG A 144 5.27 -8.30 -6.51
N ASP A 145 4.32 -9.10 -6.01
CA ASP A 145 3.34 -9.80 -6.83
C ASP A 145 2.45 -8.81 -7.62
N ALA A 146 2.01 -7.72 -6.98
CA ALA A 146 1.22 -6.67 -7.63
C ALA A 146 1.99 -5.94 -8.74
N LYS A 147 3.26 -5.58 -8.49
CA LYS A 147 4.11 -4.95 -9.50
C LYS A 147 4.35 -5.85 -10.71
N ILE A 148 4.58 -7.14 -10.48
CA ILE A 148 4.74 -8.12 -11.56
C ILE A 148 3.47 -8.15 -12.42
N GLY A 149 2.28 -8.15 -11.80
CA GLY A 149 1.02 -8.06 -12.52
C GLY A 149 0.94 -6.84 -13.44
N TRP A 150 1.22 -5.64 -12.89
CA TRP A 150 1.19 -4.39 -13.64
C TRP A 150 2.24 -4.32 -14.76
N GLU A 151 3.45 -4.83 -14.50
CA GLU A 151 4.52 -4.91 -15.52
C GLU A 151 4.14 -5.86 -16.67
N LEU A 152 3.49 -6.99 -16.38
CA LEU A 152 3.00 -7.92 -17.40
C LEU A 152 1.86 -7.33 -18.23
N GLU A 153 0.92 -6.62 -17.60
CA GLU A 153 -0.21 -5.96 -18.28
C GLU A 153 0.28 -4.91 -19.31
N LYS A 154 1.26 -4.09 -18.92
CA LYS A 154 1.90 -3.12 -19.84
C LYS A 154 2.58 -3.77 -21.03
N ILE A 155 3.24 -4.91 -20.81
CA ILE A 155 3.87 -5.66 -21.91
C ILE A 155 2.79 -6.16 -22.87
N THR A 156 1.66 -6.68 -22.35
CA THR A 156 0.57 -7.17 -23.19
C THR A 156 -0.12 -6.05 -23.98
N GLU A 157 -0.37 -4.89 -23.36
CA GLU A 157 -0.97 -3.73 -24.04
C GLU A 157 -0.04 -3.12 -25.10
N ALA A 158 1.27 -3.11 -24.88
CA ALA A 158 2.23 -2.61 -25.86
C ALA A 158 2.41 -3.53 -27.08
N THR A 159 1.95 -4.79 -26.99
CA THR A 159 1.99 -5.76 -28.10
C THR A 159 0.67 -5.91 -28.86
N ALA A 160 -0.40 -5.23 -28.40
CA ALA A 160 -1.73 -5.22 -29.01
C ALA A 160 -1.91 -4.00 -29.93
#